data_AF-A0A7W1T1X9-F1
#
_entry.id   AF-A0A7W1T1X9-F1
#
_cell.length_a   1.000
_cell.length_b   1.000
_cell.length_c   1.000
_cell.angle_alpha   90.00
_cell.angle_beta   90.00
_cell.angle_gamma   90.00
#
_symmetry.space_group_name_H-M   'P 1'
#
loop_
_entity.id
_entity.type
_entity.pdbx_description
1 polymer ?
#
loop_
_entity_poly.entity_id
_entity_poly.type
_entity_poly.pdbx_seq_one_letter_code
_entity_poly.pdbx_strand_id
1 'polypeptide(L)'
;MTARPIREPDSRLRLIEGRHNALVKELRAAFAHGEPTADGYVAFEGWKILEEAIRSGVRFRAVFFSDAGQERTHKLLDQIGHQVETVLLPAQLFDATVSTDNPQGVAGLGKWQSYSLPDILQRAAAGPLLALAGVQDPGNLGTILRSAEAFGAGGILLGENTVSVSNPKLIRASAGSVFRVPSVRVNLAEVVPQLRSEGIRTLATSSHKGT
;
A
#
# COMPACT_ATOMS: atom_id res chain seq x y z
N MET A 1 24.20 -28.51 20.41
CA MET A 1 23.17 -27.49 20.07
C MET A 1 21.99 -28.21 19.48
N THR A 2 21.01 -28.54 20.31
CA THR A 2 19.77 -29.21 19.89
C THR A 2 18.92 -28.22 19.11
N ALA A 3 18.53 -28.60 17.88
CA ALA A 3 17.58 -27.86 17.08
C ALA A 3 16.30 -27.65 17.91
N ARG A 4 15.84 -26.40 18.03
CA ARG A 4 14.53 -26.10 18.60
C ARG A 4 13.48 -26.87 17.79
N PRO A 5 12.52 -27.54 18.43
CA PRO A 5 11.46 -28.22 17.71
C PRO A 5 10.70 -27.18 16.87
N ILE A 6 10.42 -27.51 15.62
CA ILE A 6 9.48 -26.79 14.77
C ILE A 6 8.18 -26.75 15.57
N ARG A 7 7.77 -25.56 16.03
CA ARG A 7 6.45 -25.40 16.68
C ARG A 7 5.43 -25.92 15.69
N GLU A 8 4.48 -26.74 16.17
CA GLU A 8 3.34 -27.13 15.35
C GLU A 8 2.74 -25.87 14.69
N PRO A 9 2.38 -25.93 13.40
CA PRO A 9 1.80 -24.78 12.73
C PRO A 9 0.62 -24.28 13.55
N ASP A 10 0.63 -22.98 13.86
CA ASP A 10 -0.50 -22.31 14.50
C ASP A 10 -1.79 -22.73 13.77
N SER A 11 -2.83 -23.16 14.48
CA SER A 11 -4.05 -23.71 13.86
C SER A 11 -4.75 -22.73 12.91
N ARG A 12 -4.37 -21.44 12.96
CA ARG A 12 -4.83 -20.41 12.02
C ARG A 12 -4.10 -20.44 10.68
N LEU A 13 -2.90 -21.00 10.61
CA LEU A 13 -2.09 -21.04 9.40
C LEU A 13 -2.47 -22.23 8.52
N ARG A 14 -3.08 -21.94 7.38
CA ARG A 14 -3.37 -22.95 6.37
C ARG A 14 -2.17 -23.12 5.43
N LEU A 15 -1.53 -24.28 5.47
CA LEU A 15 -0.44 -24.60 4.54
C LEU A 15 -0.97 -24.73 3.11
N ILE A 16 -0.30 -24.07 2.16
CA ILE A 16 -0.54 -24.21 0.72
C ILE A 16 0.79 -24.42 0.01
N GLU A 17 0.95 -25.60 -0.61
CA GLU A 17 2.17 -25.97 -1.32
C GLU A 17 2.05 -25.80 -2.85
N GLY A 18 0.82 -25.64 -3.34
CA GLY A 18 0.52 -25.63 -4.77
C GLY A 18 0.48 -24.22 -5.38
N ARG A 19 1.35 -23.95 -6.36
CA ARG A 19 1.33 -22.69 -7.16
C ARG A 19 0.02 -22.43 -7.91
N HIS A 20 -0.82 -23.45 -8.08
CA HIS A 20 -2.09 -23.35 -8.79
C HIS A 20 -3.28 -22.98 -7.90
N ASN A 21 -3.06 -22.84 -6.58
CA ASN A 21 -4.07 -22.37 -5.65
C ASN A 21 -4.57 -20.96 -6.02
N ALA A 22 -5.88 -20.73 -5.87
CA ALA A 22 -6.52 -19.48 -6.26
C ALA A 22 -5.91 -18.24 -5.55
N LEU A 23 -5.67 -18.31 -4.24
CA LEU A 23 -5.09 -17.18 -3.48
C LEU A 23 -3.65 -16.89 -3.88
N VAL A 24 -2.86 -17.93 -4.18
CA VAL A 24 -1.47 -17.77 -4.65
C VAL A 24 -1.44 -17.11 -6.03
N LYS A 25 -2.34 -17.52 -6.94
CA LYS A 25 -2.49 -16.87 -8.26
C LYS A 25 -2.93 -15.42 -8.13
N GLU A 26 -3.89 -15.14 -7.25
CA GLU A 26 -4.37 -13.78 -6.98
C GLU A 26 -3.26 -12.89 -6.44
N LEU A 27 -2.50 -13.37 -5.43
CA LEU A 27 -1.36 -12.64 -4.88
C LEU A 27 -0.31 -12.33 -5.97
N ARG A 28 0.05 -13.34 -6.77
CA ARG A 28 1.02 -13.16 -7.87
C ARG A 28 0.54 -12.13 -8.89
N ALA A 29 -0.73 -12.24 -9.31
CA ALA A 29 -1.30 -11.32 -10.28
C ALA A 29 -1.33 -9.89 -9.74
N ALA A 30 -1.74 -9.70 -8.47
CA ALA A 30 -1.77 -8.38 -7.84
C ALA A 30 -0.37 -7.74 -7.75
N PHE A 31 0.68 -8.51 -7.45
CA PHE A 31 2.06 -7.99 -7.49
C PHE A 31 2.54 -7.65 -8.90
N ALA A 32 2.16 -8.45 -9.90
CA ALA A 32 2.56 -8.24 -11.29
C ALA A 32 1.90 -7.02 -11.92
N HIS A 33 0.63 -6.77 -11.60
CA HIS A 33 -0.11 -5.62 -12.13
C HIS A 33 0.24 -4.31 -11.42
N GLY A 34 0.44 -4.34 -10.09
CA GLY A 34 0.74 -3.12 -9.31
C GLY A 34 -0.45 -2.14 -9.21
N GLU A 35 -1.64 -2.57 -9.59
CA GLU A 35 -2.91 -1.86 -9.51
C GLU A 35 -3.91 -2.69 -8.69
N PRO A 36 -4.97 -2.07 -8.15
CA PRO A 36 -6.04 -2.81 -7.49
C PRO A 36 -6.65 -3.87 -8.42
N THR A 37 -6.92 -5.05 -7.88
CA THR A 37 -7.68 -6.10 -8.58
C THR A 37 -9.10 -5.61 -8.87
N ALA A 38 -9.86 -6.36 -9.68
CA ALA A 38 -11.28 -6.07 -9.93
C ALA A 38 -12.10 -5.97 -8.63
N ASP A 39 -11.75 -6.76 -7.63
CA ASP A 39 -12.34 -6.74 -6.29
C ASP A 39 -11.76 -5.63 -5.38
N GLY A 40 -10.86 -4.79 -5.89
CA GLY A 40 -10.27 -3.66 -5.18
C GLY A 40 -9.22 -4.04 -4.14
N TYR A 41 -8.49 -5.16 -4.32
CA TYR A 41 -7.39 -5.55 -3.44
C TYR A 41 -6.04 -5.20 -4.06
N VAL A 42 -5.08 -4.82 -3.24
CA VAL A 42 -3.68 -4.57 -3.64
C VAL A 42 -2.76 -5.47 -2.83
N ALA A 43 -1.72 -5.98 -3.50
CA ALA A 43 -0.68 -6.77 -2.87
C ALA A 43 0.46 -5.89 -2.36
N PHE A 44 0.90 -6.17 -1.13
CA PHE A 44 2.09 -5.55 -0.56
C PHE A 44 2.84 -6.55 0.34
N GLU A 45 4.15 -6.32 0.47
CA GLU A 45 5.10 -7.23 1.10
C GLU A 45 5.94 -6.47 2.14
N GLY A 46 6.28 -7.16 3.22
CA GLY A 46 7.19 -6.67 4.25
C GLY A 46 6.50 -6.45 5.60
N TRP A 47 7.19 -6.85 6.67
CA TRP A 47 6.64 -6.84 8.04
C TRP A 47 6.15 -5.46 8.46
N LYS A 48 6.98 -4.44 8.24
CA LYS A 48 6.64 -3.07 8.64
C LYS A 48 5.44 -2.54 7.85
N ILE A 49 5.32 -2.87 6.56
CA ILE A 49 4.20 -2.43 5.74
C ILE A 49 2.90 -3.10 6.17
N LEU A 50 2.93 -4.41 6.47
CA LEU A 50 1.77 -5.10 7.03
C LEU A 50 1.36 -4.51 8.38
N GLU A 51 2.31 -4.25 9.29
CA GLU A 51 2.01 -3.60 10.57
C GLU A 51 1.37 -2.21 10.38
N GLU A 52 1.91 -1.39 9.48
CA GLU A 52 1.36 -0.07 9.17
C GLU A 52 -0.03 -0.14 8.54
N ALA A 53 -0.26 -1.10 7.65
CA ALA A 53 -1.58 -1.33 7.07
C ALA A 53 -2.62 -1.73 8.13
N ILE A 54 -2.25 -2.63 9.05
CA ILE A 54 -3.12 -3.02 10.18
C ILE A 54 -3.42 -1.82 11.08
N ARG A 55 -2.40 -1.04 11.47
CA ARG A 55 -2.57 0.19 12.28
C ARG A 55 -3.47 1.21 11.60
N SER A 56 -3.46 1.24 10.26
CA SER A 56 -4.29 2.13 9.46
C SER A 56 -5.71 1.59 9.20
N GLY A 57 -6.05 0.41 9.76
CA GLY A 57 -7.37 -0.19 9.61
C GLY A 57 -7.62 -0.85 8.25
N VAL A 58 -6.57 -1.17 7.49
CA VAL A 58 -6.71 -1.87 6.21
C VAL A 58 -7.35 -3.24 6.45
N ARG A 59 -8.42 -3.52 5.72
CA ARG A 59 -9.08 -4.83 5.74
C ARG A 59 -8.34 -5.78 4.82
N PHE A 60 -8.03 -6.98 5.30
CA PHE A 60 -7.32 -7.99 4.52
C PHE A 60 -8.28 -9.07 4.01
N ARG A 61 -8.06 -9.47 2.75
CA ARG A 61 -8.61 -10.73 2.23
C ARG A 61 -7.79 -11.91 2.74
N ALA A 62 -6.47 -11.82 2.60
CA ALA A 62 -5.54 -12.85 3.04
C ALA A 62 -4.19 -12.25 3.44
N VAL A 63 -3.50 -12.90 4.37
CA VAL A 63 -2.11 -12.65 4.75
C VAL A 63 -1.33 -13.94 4.56
N PHE A 64 -0.18 -13.83 3.90
CA PHE A 64 0.68 -14.94 3.51
C PHE A 64 1.98 -14.85 4.27
N PHE A 65 2.42 -15.98 4.82
CA PHE A 65 3.67 -16.14 5.54
C PHE A 65 4.55 -17.16 4.83
N SER A 66 5.85 -16.91 4.84
CA SER A 66 6.86 -17.89 4.44
C SER A 66 7.23 -18.78 5.65
N ASP A 67 7.43 -20.07 5.40
CA ASP A 67 7.91 -21.01 6.42
C ASP A 67 9.36 -20.73 6.90
N ALA A 68 10.13 -19.92 6.17
CA ALA A 68 11.47 -19.48 6.58
C ALA A 68 11.48 -18.41 7.71
N GLY A 69 10.32 -17.84 8.09
CA GLY A 69 10.22 -16.64 8.92
C GLY A 69 9.26 -16.73 10.13
N GLN A 70 9.04 -17.93 10.67
CA GLN A 70 7.95 -18.17 11.63
C GLN A 70 8.04 -17.38 12.95
N GLU A 71 9.23 -17.00 13.43
CA GLU A 71 9.37 -16.33 14.74
C GLU A 71 8.56 -15.02 14.86
N ARG A 72 8.42 -14.26 13.76
CA ARG A 72 7.65 -13.00 13.74
C ARG A 72 6.18 -13.18 13.39
N THR A 73 5.79 -14.38 12.94
CA THR A 73 4.44 -14.68 12.45
C THR A 73 3.40 -14.53 13.54
N HIS A 74 3.63 -15.09 14.73
CA HIS A 74 2.66 -15.01 15.84
C HIS A 74 2.31 -13.57 16.23
N LYS A 75 3.30 -12.67 16.29
CA LYS A 75 3.08 -11.25 16.63
C LYS A 75 2.08 -10.58 15.68
N LEU A 76 2.13 -10.92 14.39
CA LEU A 76 1.23 -10.35 13.39
C LEU A 76 -0.13 -11.06 13.39
N LEU A 77 -0.15 -12.39 13.57
CA LEU A 77 -1.38 -13.17 13.68
C LEU A 77 -2.30 -12.64 14.77
N ASP A 78 -1.76 -12.29 15.94
CA ASP A 78 -2.53 -11.75 17.07
C ASP A 78 -3.21 -10.41 16.75
N GLN A 79 -2.69 -9.66 15.77
CA GLN A 79 -3.24 -8.37 15.34
C GLN A 79 -4.22 -8.51 14.16
N ILE A 80 -4.24 -9.66 13.49
CA ILE A 80 -5.09 -9.94 12.34
C ILE A 80 -6.39 -10.58 12.83
N GLY A 81 -7.54 -10.04 12.40
CA GLY A 81 -8.85 -10.59 12.75
C GLY A 81 -9.02 -12.05 12.33
N HIS A 82 -9.79 -12.82 13.11
CA HIS A 82 -9.98 -14.26 12.88
C HIS A 82 -10.63 -14.62 11.54
N GLN A 83 -11.39 -13.70 10.91
CA GLN A 83 -11.98 -13.94 9.60
C GLN A 83 -11.01 -13.79 8.41
N VAL A 84 -9.79 -13.31 8.64
CA VAL A 84 -8.80 -13.14 7.56
C VAL A 84 -8.11 -14.47 7.29
N GLU A 85 -8.05 -14.87 6.02
CA GLU A 85 -7.30 -16.06 5.60
C GLU A 85 -5.81 -15.88 5.89
N THR A 86 -5.26 -16.72 6.75
CA THR A 86 -3.82 -16.73 7.06
C THR A 86 -3.18 -17.97 6.47
N VAL A 87 -2.29 -17.77 5.50
CA VAL A 87 -1.73 -18.82 4.65
C VAL A 87 -0.24 -18.98 4.93
N LEU A 88 0.22 -20.21 5.10
CA LEU A 88 1.65 -20.54 5.13
C LEU A 88 2.07 -21.11 3.77
N LEU A 89 3.14 -20.56 3.20
CA LEU A 89 3.73 -21.01 1.94
C LEU A 89 5.15 -21.52 2.18
N PRO A 90 5.58 -22.59 1.48
CA PRO A 90 7.00 -22.91 1.39
C PRO A 90 7.80 -21.73 0.85
N ALA A 91 8.98 -21.46 1.39
CA ALA A 91 9.79 -20.28 1.05
C ALA A 91 9.98 -20.07 -0.45
N GLN A 92 10.30 -21.14 -1.19
CA GLN A 92 10.47 -21.08 -2.65
C GLN A 92 9.19 -20.66 -3.37
N LEU A 93 8.02 -21.10 -2.89
CA LEU A 93 6.74 -20.70 -3.46
C LEU A 93 6.41 -19.25 -3.11
N PHE A 94 6.69 -18.82 -1.88
CA PHE A 94 6.51 -17.43 -1.45
C PHE A 94 7.35 -16.49 -2.32
N ASP A 95 8.63 -16.76 -2.47
CA ASP A 95 9.58 -15.94 -3.22
C ASP A 95 9.18 -15.84 -4.71
N ALA A 96 8.71 -16.94 -5.30
CA ALA A 96 8.20 -16.95 -6.68
C ALA A 96 6.82 -16.29 -6.86
N THR A 97 6.19 -15.82 -5.78
CA THR A 97 4.85 -15.21 -5.80
C THR A 97 4.90 -13.70 -5.60
N VAL A 98 5.88 -13.19 -4.86
CA VAL A 98 6.05 -11.75 -4.62
C VAL A 98 6.97 -11.11 -5.67
N SER A 99 6.95 -9.78 -5.79
CA SER A 99 7.78 -9.02 -6.75
C SER A 99 9.01 -8.35 -6.15
N THR A 100 9.38 -8.70 -4.90
CA THR A 100 10.56 -8.16 -4.22
C THR A 100 11.79 -9.02 -4.44
N ASP A 101 12.95 -8.38 -4.69
CA ASP A 101 14.22 -9.08 -4.89
C ASP A 101 14.71 -9.79 -3.62
N ASN A 102 14.39 -9.24 -2.44
CA ASN A 102 14.70 -9.80 -1.12
C ASN A 102 13.42 -9.86 -0.27
N PRO A 103 12.55 -10.86 -0.48
CA PRO A 103 11.32 -11.01 0.28
C PRO A 103 11.57 -11.15 1.79
N GLN A 104 10.74 -10.52 2.61
CA GLN A 104 10.84 -10.61 4.07
C GLN A 104 9.99 -11.74 4.66
N GLY A 105 9.32 -12.52 3.81
CA GLY A 105 8.51 -13.67 4.21
C GLY A 105 7.11 -13.34 4.72
N VAL A 106 6.59 -12.14 4.46
CA VAL A 106 5.19 -11.79 4.74
C VAL A 106 4.60 -10.88 3.66
N ALA A 107 3.40 -11.22 3.19
CA ALA A 107 2.67 -10.43 2.21
C ALA A 107 1.17 -10.39 2.54
N GLY A 108 0.47 -9.39 2.02
CA GLY A 108 -0.97 -9.24 2.24
C GLY A 108 -1.71 -8.80 0.99
N LEU A 109 -2.96 -9.25 0.87
CA LEU A 109 -3.96 -8.71 -0.04
C LEU A 109 -4.87 -7.79 0.76
N GLY A 110 -4.57 -6.49 0.77
CA GLY A 110 -5.32 -5.47 1.49
C GLY A 110 -6.34 -4.78 0.61
N LYS A 111 -7.54 -4.51 1.14
CA LYS A 111 -8.58 -3.75 0.46
C LYS A 111 -8.08 -2.32 0.28
N TRP A 112 -7.98 -1.88 -0.96
CA TRP A 112 -7.49 -0.55 -1.28
C TRP A 112 -8.59 0.48 -1.08
N GLN A 113 -8.26 1.59 -0.40
CA GLN A 113 -9.17 2.70 -0.22
C GLN A 113 -9.04 3.66 -1.39
N SER A 114 -10.10 3.78 -2.18
CA SER A 114 -10.20 4.77 -3.26
C SER A 114 -10.87 6.03 -2.74
N TYR A 115 -10.42 7.18 -3.25
CA TYR A 115 -10.99 8.49 -2.96
C TYR A 115 -11.41 9.17 -4.26
N SER A 116 -12.53 9.86 -4.23
CA SER A 116 -12.96 10.79 -5.27
C SER A 116 -12.44 12.20 -4.98
N LEU A 117 -12.46 13.08 -5.99
CA LEU A 117 -12.12 14.49 -5.78
C LEU A 117 -13.01 15.14 -4.68
N PRO A 118 -14.34 14.95 -4.66
CA PRO A 118 -15.18 15.40 -3.54
C PRO A 118 -14.72 14.92 -2.16
N ASP A 119 -14.28 13.66 -2.02
CA ASP A 119 -13.78 13.12 -0.75
C ASP A 119 -12.52 13.85 -0.25
N ILE A 120 -11.67 14.30 -1.17
CA ILE A 120 -10.47 15.08 -0.87
C ILE A 120 -10.83 16.52 -0.52
N LEU A 121 -11.76 17.14 -1.27
CA LEU A 121 -12.16 18.52 -1.05
C LEU A 121 -12.86 18.72 0.30
N GLN A 122 -13.66 17.74 0.75
CA GLN A 122 -14.23 17.77 2.10
C GLN A 122 -13.16 17.78 3.20
N ARG A 123 -11.97 17.24 2.92
CA ARG A 123 -10.82 17.22 3.83
C ARG A 123 -9.90 18.43 3.66
N ALA A 124 -10.10 19.28 2.65
CA ALA A 124 -9.28 20.45 2.41
C ALA A 124 -9.31 21.45 3.58
N ALA A 125 -10.39 21.44 4.39
CA ALA A 125 -10.46 22.24 5.61
C ALA A 125 -9.50 21.75 6.72
N ALA A 126 -9.07 20.48 6.68
CA ALA A 126 -8.19 19.90 7.70
C ALA A 126 -6.70 20.19 7.44
N GLY A 127 -6.31 20.58 6.22
CA GLY A 127 -4.93 20.85 5.87
C GLY A 127 -4.71 21.10 4.38
N PRO A 128 -3.47 21.43 3.96
CA PRO A 128 -3.18 21.77 2.57
C PRO A 128 -3.40 20.58 1.64
N LEU A 129 -3.82 20.88 0.41
CA LEU A 129 -3.84 19.92 -0.70
C LEU A 129 -2.53 20.01 -1.48
N LEU A 130 -1.93 18.87 -1.81
CA LEU A 130 -0.75 18.83 -2.68
C LEU A 130 -1.14 18.37 -4.08
N ALA A 131 -0.93 19.23 -5.07
CA ALA A 131 -1.06 18.86 -6.48
C ALA A 131 0.29 18.45 -7.06
N LEU A 132 0.40 17.21 -7.52
CA LEU A 132 1.65 16.63 -8.03
C LEU A 132 1.54 16.42 -9.54
N ALA A 133 2.39 17.11 -10.30
CA ALA A 133 2.43 17.01 -11.76
C ALA A 133 3.58 16.10 -12.20
N GLY A 134 3.27 14.90 -12.71
CA GLY A 134 4.25 14.03 -13.35
C GLY A 134 5.32 13.42 -12.44
N VAL A 135 5.03 13.15 -11.16
CA VAL A 135 6.00 12.51 -10.25
C VAL A 135 6.10 11.02 -10.58
N GLN A 136 7.13 10.63 -11.35
CA GLN A 136 7.28 9.27 -11.88
C GLN A 136 8.05 8.30 -10.97
N ASP A 137 8.93 8.81 -10.12
CA ASP A 137 9.74 7.96 -9.26
C ASP A 137 8.95 7.53 -8.00
N PRO A 138 8.79 6.22 -7.72
CA PRO A 138 8.13 5.72 -6.52
C PRO A 138 8.76 6.20 -5.20
N GLY A 139 10.08 6.39 -5.17
CA GLY A 139 10.81 6.86 -3.99
C GLY A 139 10.49 8.32 -3.66
N ASN A 140 10.48 9.18 -4.68
CA ASN A 140 10.10 10.58 -4.58
C ASN A 140 8.65 10.72 -4.13
N LEU A 141 7.71 10.00 -4.77
CA LEU A 141 6.31 10.06 -4.35
C LEU A 141 6.10 9.48 -2.94
N GLY A 142 6.80 8.40 -2.59
CA GLY A 142 6.79 7.87 -1.23
C GLY A 142 7.29 8.87 -0.18
N THR A 143 8.35 9.63 -0.50
CA THR A 143 8.86 10.70 0.37
C THR A 143 7.87 11.85 0.49
N ILE A 144 7.23 12.25 -0.61
CA ILE A 144 6.19 13.28 -0.61
C ILE A 144 5.00 12.84 0.26
N LEU A 145 4.56 11.58 0.17
CA LEU A 145 3.49 11.02 1.00
C LEU A 145 3.82 11.09 2.50
N ARG A 146 5.07 10.76 2.86
CA ARG A 146 5.55 10.84 4.25
C ARG A 146 5.55 12.27 4.78
N SER A 147 6.01 13.22 3.97
CA SER A 147 5.95 14.64 4.31
C SER A 147 4.50 15.12 4.42
N ALA A 148 3.65 14.75 3.46
CA ALA A 148 2.23 15.12 3.46
C ALA A 148 1.52 14.62 4.73
N GLU A 149 1.76 13.38 5.14
CA GLU A 149 1.28 12.85 6.42
C GLU A 149 1.81 13.68 7.60
N ALA A 150 3.12 13.89 7.68
CA ALA A 150 3.76 14.59 8.80
C ALA A 150 3.30 16.04 8.96
N PHE A 151 2.97 16.71 7.86
CA PHE A 151 2.46 18.09 7.85
C PHE A 151 0.92 18.17 7.86
N GLY A 152 0.22 17.05 7.98
CA GLY A 152 -1.24 17.03 8.08
C GLY A 152 -1.96 17.47 6.79
N ALA A 153 -1.43 17.10 5.63
CA ALA A 153 -2.09 17.39 4.35
C ALA A 153 -3.50 16.78 4.28
N GLY A 154 -4.46 17.55 3.76
CA GLY A 154 -5.84 17.10 3.59
C GLY A 154 -6.00 16.07 2.47
N GLY A 155 -5.06 16.05 1.52
CA GLY A 155 -4.97 15.03 0.48
C GLY A 155 -4.03 15.41 -0.66
N ILE A 156 -3.86 14.46 -1.58
CA ILE A 156 -2.96 14.58 -2.73
C ILE A 156 -3.76 14.43 -4.03
N LEU A 157 -3.59 15.40 -4.92
CA LEU A 157 -4.07 15.38 -6.29
C LEU A 157 -2.94 14.88 -7.20
N LEU A 158 -3.08 13.66 -7.70
CA LEU A 158 -2.11 13.03 -8.58
C LEU A 158 -2.45 13.40 -10.03
N GLY A 159 -1.65 14.28 -10.61
CA GLY A 159 -1.80 14.69 -12.01
C GLY A 159 -1.33 13.63 -13.00
N GLU A 160 -1.42 13.97 -14.27
CA GLU A 160 -0.99 13.14 -15.38
C GLU A 160 0.47 12.68 -15.21
N ASN A 161 0.78 11.50 -15.73
CA ASN A 161 2.12 10.91 -15.70
C ASN A 161 2.73 10.68 -14.30
N THR A 162 1.96 10.85 -13.22
CA THR A 162 2.39 10.46 -11.86
C THR A 162 2.38 8.94 -11.73
N VAL A 163 3.28 8.35 -10.95
CA VAL A 163 3.29 6.91 -10.68
C VAL A 163 2.12 6.50 -9.79
N SER A 164 1.63 5.27 -9.95
CA SER A 164 0.49 4.76 -9.17
C SER A 164 0.85 4.54 -7.69
N VAL A 165 -0.04 4.95 -6.79
CA VAL A 165 0.10 4.80 -5.33
C VAL A 165 -0.03 3.36 -4.86
N SER A 166 -0.63 2.47 -5.65
CA SER A 166 -0.69 1.03 -5.35
C SER A 166 0.56 0.28 -5.80
N ASN A 167 1.52 0.96 -6.45
CA ASN A 167 2.76 0.33 -6.89
C ASN A 167 3.51 -0.27 -5.67
N PRO A 168 3.90 -1.55 -5.68
CA PRO A 168 4.57 -2.18 -4.55
C PRO A 168 5.85 -1.46 -4.08
N LYS A 169 6.63 -0.87 -5.01
CA LYS A 169 7.82 -0.08 -4.67
C LYS A 169 7.44 1.21 -3.94
N LEU A 170 6.36 1.87 -4.37
CA LEU A 170 5.87 3.09 -3.73
C LEU A 170 5.30 2.80 -2.35
N ILE A 171 4.48 1.75 -2.21
CA ILE A 171 3.93 1.36 -0.91
C ILE A 171 5.06 1.18 0.11
N ARG A 172 6.13 0.47 -0.26
CA ARG A 172 7.32 0.34 0.58
C ARG A 172 8.01 1.67 0.86
N ALA A 173 8.25 2.49 -0.17
CA ALA A 173 8.91 3.79 -0.03
C ALA A 173 8.13 4.77 0.87
N SER A 174 6.79 4.68 0.88
CA SER A 174 5.92 5.49 1.73
C SER A 174 6.01 5.15 3.22
N ALA A 175 6.60 4.01 3.58
CA ALA A 175 6.69 3.54 4.97
C ALA A 175 5.33 3.51 5.71
N GLY A 176 4.22 3.32 4.99
CA GLY A 176 2.86 3.25 5.55
C GLY A 176 1.99 4.47 5.30
N SER A 177 2.57 5.63 4.98
CA SER A 177 1.81 6.89 4.77
C SER A 177 0.74 6.78 3.68
N VAL A 178 0.97 5.92 2.68
CA VAL A 178 0.01 5.68 1.58
C VAL A 178 -1.36 5.16 2.06
N PHE A 179 -1.42 4.50 3.22
CA PHE A 179 -2.68 3.99 3.77
C PHE A 179 -3.50 5.06 4.49
N ARG A 180 -2.91 6.21 4.82
CA ARG A 180 -3.50 7.24 5.68
C ARG A 180 -3.67 8.58 4.97
N VAL A 181 -2.83 8.89 3.98
CA VAL A 181 -2.93 10.12 3.19
C VAL A 181 -3.88 9.88 2.01
N PRO A 182 -5.05 10.55 1.98
CA PRO A 182 -5.99 10.42 0.87
C PRO A 182 -5.37 10.93 -0.44
N SER A 183 -5.55 10.18 -1.52
CA SER A 183 -5.06 10.58 -2.84
C SER A 183 -6.04 10.23 -3.95
N VAL A 184 -6.12 11.08 -4.96
CA VAL A 184 -6.99 10.89 -6.13
C VAL A 184 -6.25 11.31 -7.39
N ARG A 185 -6.45 10.56 -8.48
CA ARG A 185 -5.94 10.93 -9.80
C ARG A 185 -6.90 11.91 -10.47
N VAL A 186 -6.37 13.00 -11.01
CA VAL A 186 -7.14 14.08 -11.63
C VAL A 186 -6.43 14.64 -12.86
N ASN A 187 -7.19 15.34 -13.71
CA ASN A 187 -6.62 16.27 -14.69
C ASN A 187 -6.33 17.60 -13.97
N LEU A 188 -5.05 17.94 -13.81
CA LEU A 188 -4.68 19.15 -13.06
C LEU A 188 -5.05 20.42 -13.82
N ALA A 189 -5.06 20.40 -15.15
CA ALA A 189 -5.42 21.54 -15.97
C ALA A 189 -6.91 21.90 -15.83
N GLU A 190 -7.77 20.94 -15.50
CA GLU A 190 -9.19 21.14 -15.23
C GLU A 190 -9.46 21.48 -13.76
N VAL A 191 -8.85 20.73 -12.84
CA VAL A 191 -9.16 20.86 -11.41
C VAL A 191 -8.58 22.13 -10.81
N VAL A 192 -7.36 22.54 -11.16
CA VAL A 192 -6.75 23.73 -10.54
C VAL A 192 -7.55 25.03 -10.80
N PRO A 193 -8.01 25.33 -12.03
CA PRO A 193 -8.92 26.45 -12.27
C PRO A 193 -10.22 26.36 -11.48
N GLN A 194 -10.81 25.16 -11.35
CA GLN A 194 -12.01 24.94 -10.56
C GLN A 194 -11.77 25.32 -9.09
N LEU A 195 -10.70 24.81 -8.47
CA LEU A 195 -10.36 25.13 -7.08
C LEU A 195 -10.17 26.64 -6.86
N ARG A 196 -9.55 27.34 -7.82
CA ARG A 196 -9.41 28.80 -7.77
C ARG A 196 -10.77 29.51 -7.80
N SER A 197 -11.68 29.06 -8.66
CA SER A 197 -13.04 29.62 -8.74
C SER A 197 -13.85 29.39 -7.46
N GLU A 198 -13.55 28.32 -6.72
CA GLU A 198 -14.12 28.00 -5.40
C GLU A 198 -13.40 28.74 -4.25
N GLY A 199 -12.46 29.64 -4.55
CA GLY A 199 -11.75 30.45 -3.55
C GLY A 199 -10.59 29.75 -2.86
N ILE A 200 -10.18 28.56 -3.30
CA ILE A 200 -9.03 27.85 -2.74
C ILE A 200 -7.74 28.49 -3.27
N ARG A 201 -6.96 29.06 -2.35
CA ARG A 201 -5.66 29.67 -2.68
C ARG A 201 -4.71 28.63 -3.24
N THR A 202 -4.33 28.79 -4.50
CA THR A 202 -3.34 27.94 -5.16
C THR A 202 -1.96 28.60 -5.17
N LEU A 203 -0.92 27.85 -4.81
CA LEU A 203 0.48 28.26 -4.90
C LEU A 203 1.22 27.25 -5.79
N ALA A 204 2.10 27.75 -6.66
CA ALA A 204 2.94 26.93 -7.51
C ALA A 204 4.41 27.11 -7.11
N THR A 205 5.15 26.00 -7.06
CA THR A 205 6.61 26.03 -6.90
C THR A 205 7.26 26.01 -8.28
N SER A 206 8.16 26.94 -8.55
CA SER A 206 8.94 26.97 -9.78
C SER A 206 10.38 27.35 -9.44
N SER A 207 11.35 26.75 -10.14
CA SER A 207 12.76 27.13 -10.06
C SER A 207 13.08 28.42 -10.81
N HIS A 208 12.13 28.89 -11.64
CA HIS A 208 12.20 30.15 -12.37
C HIS A 208 11.14 31.10 -11.78
N LYS A 209 11.31 32.42 -11.89
CA LYS A 209 10.29 33.40 -11.43
C LYS A 209 8.93 32.96 -11.98
N GLY A 210 8.06 32.44 -11.10
CA GLY A 210 6.79 31.84 -11.49
C GLY A 210 5.96 32.87 -12.23
N THR A 211 5.61 32.57 -13.48
CA THR A 211 4.66 33.35 -14.28
C THR A 211 3.24 32.97 -13.92
#